data_AF-A0A2U3CH11-F1
#
_entry.id   AF-A0A2U3CH11-F1
#
_cell.length_a   1.000
_cell.length_b   1.000
_cell.length_c   1.000
_cell.angle_alpha   90.00
_cell.angle_beta   90.00
_cell.angle_gamma   90.00
#
_symmetry.space_group_name_H-M   'P 1'
#
loop_
_entity.id
_entity.type
_entity.pdbx_description
1 polymer ?
#
loop_
_entity_poly.entity_id
_entity_poly.type
_entity_poly.pdbx_seq_one_letter_code
_entity_poly.pdbx_strand_id
1 'polypeptide(L)'
;MRTIDIKYQYQKLLSTLLDVKSDKNLTNELLSEVYVSEWVKMFLSGNIMSKEIEIQIEIPIPFSSFQKTENNYDIGFLLKIQIKLLEYLLRLHTDHDFSLDIIKEEGIWYGTKKLESEPTEELINQLMPPKISQENFVAERKKIIDEKNF
;
A
#
# COMPACT_ATOMS: atom_id res chain seq x y z
N MET A 1 12.48 -2.65 -2.97
CA MET A 1 11.75 -2.03 -1.83
C MET A 1 12.51 -0.80 -1.40
N ARG A 2 11.87 0.36 -1.38
CA ARG A 2 12.48 1.62 -0.93
C ARG A 2 11.58 2.24 0.12
N THR A 3 12.14 2.53 1.30
CA THR A 3 11.48 3.28 2.37
C THR A 3 12.15 4.65 2.45
N ILE A 4 11.35 5.70 2.56
CA ILE A 4 11.82 7.10 2.65
C ILE A 4 11.69 7.56 4.12
N ASP A 5 12.49 8.53 4.54
CA ASP A 5 12.41 9.13 5.89
C ASP A 5 11.04 9.77 6.12
N ILE A 6 10.22 9.10 6.92
CA ILE A 6 8.80 9.41 7.10
C ILE A 6 8.63 10.69 7.90
N LYS A 7 9.46 10.87 8.92
CA LYS A 7 9.49 12.08 9.75
C LYS A 7 9.80 13.30 8.90
N TYR A 8 10.82 13.19 8.05
CA TYR A 8 11.15 14.25 7.11
C TYR A 8 9.99 14.56 6.16
N GLN A 9 9.32 13.55 5.59
CA GLN A 9 8.18 13.78 4.69
C GLN A 9 6.98 14.41 5.40
N TYR A 10 6.66 13.96 6.61
CA TYR A 10 5.59 14.52 7.42
C TYR A 10 5.85 16.00 7.74
N GLN A 11 7.06 16.31 8.22
CA GLN A 11 7.46 17.69 8.53
C GLN A 11 7.39 18.60 7.31
N LYS A 12 7.83 18.10 6.15
CA LYS A 12 7.78 18.84 4.88
C LYS A 12 6.34 19.10 4.41
N LEU A 13 5.45 18.12 4.54
CA LEU A 13 4.02 18.31 4.22
C LEU A 13 3.39 19.34 5.15
N LEU A 14 3.60 19.18 6.46
CA LEU A 14 3.06 20.10 7.47
C LEU A 14 3.54 21.53 7.27
N SER A 15 4.84 21.73 7.01
CA SER A 15 5.38 23.07 6.73
C SER A 15 4.74 23.67 5.48
N THR A 16 4.59 22.88 4.42
CA THR A 16 3.95 23.33 3.18
C THR A 16 2.51 23.75 3.43
N LEU A 17 1.72 22.93 4.15
CA LEU A 17 0.32 23.24 4.50
C LEU A 17 0.17 24.51 5.33
N LEU A 18 1.14 24.81 6.21
CA LEU A 18 1.13 26.01 7.04
C LEU A 18 1.54 27.28 6.26
N ASP A 19 2.43 27.14 5.28
CA ASP A 19 3.02 28.26 4.52
C ASP A 19 2.21 28.68 3.27
N VAL A 20 1.17 27.94 2.88
CA VAL A 20 0.35 28.32 1.72
C VAL A 20 -0.43 29.61 2.01
N LYS A 21 0.12 30.74 1.57
CA LYS A 21 -0.67 31.95 1.28
C LYS A 21 -1.63 31.60 0.16
N SER A 22 -2.90 31.97 0.30
CA SER A 22 -4.03 31.55 -0.55
C SER A 22 -3.82 31.75 -2.06
N ASP A 23 -3.06 30.87 -2.70
CA ASP A 23 -2.85 30.86 -4.13
C ASP A 23 -3.87 29.93 -4.75
N LYS A 24 -4.81 30.51 -5.50
CA LYS A 24 -5.99 29.82 -6.07
C LYS A 24 -5.66 28.75 -7.13
N ASN A 25 -4.38 28.56 -7.45
CA ASN A 25 -3.91 27.69 -8.53
C ASN A 25 -3.10 26.46 -8.05
N LEU A 26 -2.95 26.25 -6.75
CA LEU A 26 -2.39 25.00 -6.23
C LEU A 26 -3.44 23.90 -6.29
N THR A 27 -3.04 22.70 -6.74
CA THR A 27 -3.82 21.49 -6.49
C THR A 27 -4.09 21.40 -5.00
N ASN A 28 -5.35 21.20 -4.62
CA ASN A 28 -5.79 21.20 -3.21
C ASN A 28 -5.13 20.08 -2.38
N GLU A 29 -4.46 19.14 -3.03
CA GLU A 29 -3.79 17.99 -2.43
C GLU A 29 -2.28 18.03 -2.68
N LEU A 30 -1.54 17.78 -1.62
CA LEU A 30 -0.11 17.50 -1.62
C LEU A 30 0.07 16.00 -1.40
N LEU A 31 0.98 15.38 -2.13
CA LEU A 31 1.35 13.98 -1.93
C LEU A 31 2.85 13.86 -1.68
N SER A 32 3.22 13.01 -0.74
CA SER A 32 4.59 12.59 -0.51
C SER A 32 4.68 11.07 -0.39
N GLU A 33 5.58 10.48 -1.16
CA GLU A 33 5.82 9.05 -1.16
C GLU A 33 6.66 8.64 0.06
N VAL A 34 6.20 7.61 0.78
CA VAL A 34 6.92 7.06 1.95
C VAL A 34 7.36 5.61 1.75
N TYR A 35 6.67 4.87 0.88
CA TYR A 35 7.02 3.50 0.55
C TYR A 35 6.57 3.11 -0.86
N VAL A 36 7.44 2.38 -1.56
CA VAL A 36 7.10 1.77 -2.85
C VAL A 36 7.62 0.34 -2.96
N SER A 37 6.73 -0.51 -3.44
CA SER A 37 6.97 -1.88 -3.87
C SER A 37 6.25 -2.15 -5.19
N GLU A 38 6.40 -3.37 -5.71
CA GLU A 38 5.77 -3.80 -6.97
C GLU A 38 4.24 -3.93 -6.89
N TRP A 39 3.67 -3.94 -5.68
CA TRP A 39 2.28 -4.30 -5.43
C TRP A 39 1.57 -3.37 -4.46
N VAL A 40 2.32 -2.53 -3.75
CA VAL A 40 1.79 -1.50 -2.84
C VAL A 40 2.63 -0.25 -2.93
N LYS A 41 1.97 0.90 -3.02
CA LYS A 41 2.56 2.22 -2.76
C LYS A 41 1.87 2.82 -1.55
N MET A 42 2.65 3.50 -0.71
CA MET A 42 2.10 4.26 0.41
C MET A 42 2.59 5.69 0.35
N PHE A 43 1.65 6.59 0.58
CA PHE A 43 1.84 8.02 0.55
C PHE A 43 1.35 8.64 1.84
N LEU A 44 1.95 9.76 2.20
CA LEU A 44 1.34 10.76 3.04
C LEU A 44 0.74 11.80 2.11
N SER A 45 -0.54 12.11 2.29
CA SER A 45 -1.14 13.24 1.60
C SER A 45 -1.59 14.30 2.59
N GLY A 46 -1.67 15.52 2.11
CA GLY A 46 -2.11 16.67 2.86
C GLY A 46 -3.12 17.48 2.05
N ASN A 47 -4.25 17.83 2.65
CA ASN A 47 -5.23 18.70 2.03
C ASN A 47 -4.98 20.15 2.46
N ILE A 48 -4.72 21.04 1.50
CA ILE A 48 -4.37 22.44 1.77
C ILE A 48 -5.54 23.19 2.43
N MET A 49 -6.78 22.88 2.05
CA MET A 49 -7.96 23.56 2.57
C MET A 49 -8.29 23.13 4.00
N SER A 50 -8.34 21.82 4.27
CA SER A 50 -8.65 21.30 5.62
C SER A 50 -7.43 21.25 6.54
N LYS A 51 -6.21 21.37 5.99
CA LYS A 51 -4.93 21.17 6.69
C LYS A 51 -4.82 19.79 7.34
N GLU A 52 -5.59 18.82 6.85
CA GLU A 52 -5.56 17.45 7.31
C GLU A 52 -4.44 16.68 6.61
N ILE A 53 -3.84 15.73 7.32
CA ILE A 53 -2.84 14.79 6.80
C ILE A 53 -3.41 13.38 6.91
N GLU A 54 -3.21 12.56 5.89
CA GLU A 54 -3.66 11.18 5.83
C GLU A 54 -2.58 10.26 5.25
N ILE A 55 -2.64 8.98 5.63
CA ILE A 55 -1.92 7.91 4.94
C ILE A 55 -2.84 7.39 3.83
N GLN A 56 -2.29 7.31 2.64
CA GLN A 56 -2.92 6.71 1.48
C GLN A 56 -2.15 5.46 1.07
N ILE A 57 -2.86 4.37 0.78
CA ILE A 57 -2.28 3.10 0.33
C ILE A 57 -2.92 2.73 -1.00
N GLU A 58 -2.11 2.62 -2.04
CA GLU A 58 -2.53 2.14 -3.35
C GLU A 58 -2.05 0.70 -3.55
N ILE A 59 -2.97 -0.16 -3.92
CA ILE A 59 -2.71 -1.56 -4.24
C ILE A 59 -3.25 -1.82 -5.65
N PRO A 60 -2.38 -1.84 -6.68
CA PRO A 60 -2.80 -2.20 -8.02
C PRO A 60 -3.41 -3.59 -8.02
N ILE A 61 -4.58 -3.75 -8.66
CA ILE A 61 -5.17 -5.07 -8.86
C ILE A 61 -4.17 -5.86 -9.71
N PRO A 62 -3.64 -7.00 -9.22
CA PRO A 62 -2.92 -7.92 -10.10
C PRO A 62 -3.89 -8.25 -11.22
N PHE A 63 -3.44 -8.34 -12.48
CA PHE A 63 -4.17 -8.74 -13.70
C PHE A 63 -4.16 -7.69 -14.82
N SER A 64 -3.83 -6.43 -14.59
CA SER A 64 -3.55 -5.49 -15.69
C SER A 64 -2.16 -5.71 -16.32
N SER A 65 -1.18 -6.12 -15.51
CA SER A 65 0.21 -6.39 -15.94
C SER A 65 0.48 -7.85 -16.34
N PHE A 66 -0.32 -8.81 -15.88
CA PHE A 66 -0.06 -10.25 -16.06
C PHE A 66 -0.64 -10.85 -17.35
N GLN A 67 -1.41 -10.09 -18.13
CA GLN A 67 -2.01 -10.58 -19.38
C GLN A 67 -1.04 -10.64 -20.57
N LYS A 68 0.22 -10.19 -20.43
CA LYS A 68 1.12 -9.98 -21.58
C LYS A 68 2.33 -10.92 -21.69
N THR A 69 2.49 -11.91 -20.81
CA THR A 69 3.63 -12.83 -20.90
C THR A 69 3.14 -14.26 -21.15
N GLU A 70 3.55 -14.84 -22.26
CA GLU A 70 3.28 -16.22 -22.74
C GLU A 70 3.83 -17.33 -21.82
N ASN A 71 4.12 -17.04 -20.55
CA ASN A 71 4.61 -18.00 -19.59
C ASN A 71 3.45 -18.63 -18.83
N ASN A 72 3.42 -19.96 -18.78
CA ASN A 72 2.54 -20.76 -17.93
C ASN A 72 2.71 -20.35 -16.45
N TYR A 73 1.95 -19.36 -16.00
CA TYR A 73 1.86 -19.05 -14.58
C TYR A 73 1.08 -20.18 -13.88
N ASP A 74 1.62 -20.64 -12.75
CA ASP A 74 0.92 -21.57 -11.87
C ASP A 74 -0.34 -20.88 -11.34
N ILE A 75 -1.52 -21.34 -11.76
CA ILE A 75 -2.82 -20.82 -11.31
C ILE A 75 -2.90 -20.85 -9.77
N GLY A 76 -2.30 -21.86 -9.13
CA GLY A 76 -2.23 -21.95 -7.68
C GLY A 76 -1.43 -20.81 -7.04
N PHE A 77 -0.38 -20.33 -7.71
CA PHE A 77 0.39 -19.16 -7.26
C PHE A 77 -0.42 -17.87 -7.40
N LEU A 78 -1.14 -17.68 -8.51
CA LEU A 78 -2.01 -16.52 -8.72
C LEU A 78 -3.12 -16.44 -7.67
N LEU A 79 -3.78 -17.57 -7.37
CA LEU A 79 -4.82 -17.64 -6.33
C LEU A 79 -4.26 -17.29 -4.94
N LYS A 80 -3.05 -17.76 -4.59
CA LYS A 80 -2.43 -17.40 -3.31
C LYS A 80 -2.07 -15.92 -3.22
N ILE A 81 -1.60 -15.29 -4.31
CA ILE A 81 -1.36 -13.84 -4.34
C ILE A 81 -2.66 -13.09 -4.03
N GLN A 82 -3.76 -13.47 -4.69
CA GLN A 82 -5.07 -12.86 -4.44
C GLN A 82 -5.49 -13.03 -2.97
N ILE A 83 -5.32 -14.23 -2.39
CA ILE A 83 -5.64 -14.46 -0.97
C ILE A 83 -4.80 -13.56 -0.07
N LYS A 84 -3.49 -13.47 -0.29
CA LYS A 84 -2.61 -12.62 0.53
C LYS A 84 -2.93 -11.14 0.40
N LEU A 85 -3.36 -10.69 -0.79
CA LEU A 85 -3.85 -9.33 -0.99
C LEU A 85 -5.15 -9.08 -0.23
N LEU A 86 -6.09 -10.01 -0.28
CA LEU A 86 -7.33 -9.92 0.48
C LEU A 86 -7.06 -9.92 1.99
N GLU A 87 -6.17 -10.78 2.49
CA GLU A 87 -5.73 -10.76 3.88
C GLU A 87 -5.13 -9.41 4.27
N TYR A 88 -4.29 -8.83 3.40
CA TYR A 88 -3.70 -7.51 3.64
C TYR A 88 -4.76 -6.40 3.66
N LEU A 89 -5.68 -6.39 2.70
CA LEU A 89 -6.80 -5.44 2.65
C LEU A 89 -7.67 -5.57 3.90
N LEU A 90 -8.03 -6.80 4.28
CA LEU A 90 -8.80 -7.05 5.50
C LEU A 90 -8.08 -6.49 6.72
N ARG A 91 -6.78 -6.77 6.88
CA ARG A 91 -5.97 -6.22 7.98
C ARG A 91 -5.97 -4.69 7.99
N LEU A 92 -5.81 -4.04 6.83
CA LEU A 92 -5.88 -2.58 6.75
C LEU A 92 -7.22 -2.06 7.28
N HIS A 93 -8.32 -2.71 6.90
CA HIS A 93 -9.66 -2.33 7.31
C HIS A 93 -9.95 -2.64 8.79
N THR A 94 -9.64 -3.85 9.26
CA THR A 94 -10.05 -4.35 10.59
C THR A 94 -9.12 -3.94 11.71
N ASP A 95 -7.81 -3.94 11.46
CA ASP A 95 -6.80 -3.78 12.51
C ASP A 95 -6.27 -2.35 12.55
N HIS A 96 -6.48 -1.61 11.46
CA HIS A 96 -5.94 -0.27 11.28
C HIS A 96 -6.98 0.74 10.82
N ASP A 97 -8.28 0.41 10.78
CA ASP A 97 -9.38 1.35 10.50
C ASP A 97 -9.22 2.14 9.18
N PHE A 98 -8.61 1.55 8.15
CA PHE A 98 -8.58 2.18 6.83
C PHE A 98 -9.96 2.14 6.18
N SER A 99 -10.36 3.27 5.60
CA SER A 99 -11.44 3.30 4.62
C SER A 99 -10.91 2.72 3.32
N LEU A 100 -11.56 1.68 2.79
CA LEU A 100 -11.16 1.02 1.55
C LEU A 100 -12.16 1.31 0.44
N ASP A 101 -11.66 1.82 -0.67
CA ASP A 101 -12.41 2.12 -1.87
C ASP A 101 -11.75 1.47 -3.10
N ILE A 102 -12.51 1.37 -4.20
CA ILE A 102 -12.02 0.86 -5.49
C ILE A 102 -12.09 1.98 -6.51
N ILE A 103 -10.93 2.36 -7.06
CA ILE A 103 -10.84 3.27 -8.19
C ILE A 103 -10.97 2.42 -9.47
N LYS A 104 -12.22 2.23 -9.91
CA LYS A 104 -12.58 1.30 -11.01
C LYS A 104 -11.89 1.63 -12.34
N GLU A 105 -11.63 2.90 -12.62
CA GLU A 105 -11.00 3.34 -13.88
C GLU A 105 -9.52 2.93 -13.95
N GLU A 106 -8.86 2.81 -12.80
CA GLU A 106 -7.42 2.49 -12.71
C GLU A 106 -7.17 1.05 -12.29
N GLY A 107 -8.21 0.34 -11.82
CA GLY A 107 -8.07 -0.99 -11.27
C GLY A 107 -7.18 -1.00 -10.02
N ILE A 108 -7.37 -0.02 -9.13
CA ILE A 108 -6.58 0.15 -7.91
C ILE A 108 -7.51 0.05 -6.70
N TRP A 109 -7.10 -0.76 -5.72
CA TRP A 109 -7.65 -0.67 -4.37
C TRP A 109 -6.94 0.44 -3.63
N TYR A 110 -7.74 1.27 -2.99
CA TYR A 110 -7.27 2.49 -2.37
C TYR A 110 -7.72 2.51 -0.91
N GLY A 111 -6.77 2.66 0.00
CA GLY A 111 -7.01 2.74 1.43
C GLY A 111 -6.60 4.11 1.97
N THR A 112 -7.45 4.75 2.77
CA THR A 112 -7.10 5.99 3.47
C THR A 112 -7.27 5.87 4.98
N LYS A 113 -6.38 6.56 5.70
CA LYS A 113 -6.48 6.76 7.15
C LYS A 113 -6.03 8.16 7.52
N LYS A 114 -6.91 8.92 8.17
CA LYS A 114 -6.56 10.23 8.75
C LYS A 114 -5.58 10.07 9.90
N LEU A 115 -4.65 11.01 10.00
CA LEU A 115 -3.66 11.03 11.08
C LEU A 115 -4.03 12.07 12.15
N GLU A 116 -4.06 11.63 13.40
CA GLU A 116 -4.16 12.53 14.56
C GLU A 116 -2.79 13.05 15.02
N SER A 117 -1.71 12.33 14.66
CA SER A 117 -0.33 12.63 15.04
C SER A 117 0.64 12.24 13.94
N GLU A 118 1.91 12.62 14.12
CA GLU A 118 3.01 12.17 13.25
C GLU A 118 3.01 10.63 13.12
N PRO A 119 3.10 10.08 11.89
CA PRO A 119 3.12 8.64 11.68
C PRO A 119 4.45 8.06 12.18
N THR A 120 4.38 7.02 13.02
CA THR A 120 5.58 6.36 13.53
C THR A 120 6.14 5.37 12.52
N GLU A 121 7.46 5.12 12.57
CA GLU A 121 8.07 4.05 11.78
C GLU A 121 7.46 2.69 12.11
N GLU A 122 7.06 2.47 13.37
CA GLU A 122 6.39 1.24 13.80
C GLU A 122 5.06 1.02 13.08
N LEU A 123 4.20 2.06 13.03
CA LEU A 123 2.94 2.00 12.29
C LEU A 123 3.20 1.62 10.83
N ILE A 124 4.17 2.27 10.21
CA ILE A 124 4.47 2.06 8.80
C ILE A 124 5.00 0.65 8.57
N ASN A 125 5.83 0.13 9.46
CA ASN A 125 6.29 -1.25 9.45
C ASN A 125 5.14 -2.26 9.59
N GLN A 126 4.12 -1.97 10.42
CA GLN A 126 2.93 -2.81 10.55
C GLN A 126 2.07 -2.80 9.29
N LEU A 127 2.00 -1.64 8.62
CA LEU A 127 1.31 -1.48 7.34
C LEU A 127 2.09 -2.12 6.17
N MET A 128 3.31 -2.61 6.38
CA MET A 128 4.07 -3.24 5.31
C MET A 128 3.35 -4.48 4.78
N PRO A 129 3.30 -4.63 3.45
CA PRO A 129 2.57 -5.72 2.85
C PRO A 129 3.45 -7.01 2.92
N PRO A 130 2.87 -8.21 3.12
CA PRO A 130 3.64 -9.45 3.31
C PRO A 130 4.56 -9.83 2.14
N LYS A 131 5.82 -10.20 2.39
CA LYS A 131 6.73 -10.61 1.29
C LYS A 131 6.24 -11.89 0.60
N ILE A 132 5.75 -11.78 -0.64
CA ILE A 132 5.39 -12.91 -1.48
C ILE A 132 6.49 -13.09 -2.54
N SER A 133 7.25 -14.19 -2.47
CA SER A 133 8.20 -14.57 -3.52
C SER A 133 7.88 -15.98 -4.05
N GLN A 134 8.18 -16.21 -5.32
CA GLN A 134 7.96 -17.51 -5.96
C GLN A 134 8.85 -18.61 -5.35
N GLU A 135 10.04 -18.26 -4.86
CA GLU A 135 10.97 -19.17 -4.16
C GLU A 135 10.39 -19.64 -2.81
N ASN A 136 9.81 -18.72 -2.03
CA ASN A 136 9.14 -19.06 -0.78
C ASN A 136 7.94 -20.00 -1.02
N PHE A 137 7.27 -19.88 -2.16
CA PHE A 137 6.15 -20.75 -2.53
C PHE A 137 6.59 -22.18 -2.85
N VAL A 138 7.71 -22.37 -3.57
CA VAL A 138 8.25 -23.71 -3.85
C VAL A 138 8.66 -24.39 -2.53
N ALA A 139 9.27 -23.65 -1.61
CA ALA A 139 9.65 -24.15 -0.29
C ALA A 139 8.43 -24.53 0.57
N GLU A 140 7.39 -23.69 0.63
CA GLU A 140 6.15 -24.01 1.35
C GLU A 140 5.40 -25.20 0.75
N ARG A 141 5.32 -25.31 -0.58
CA ARG A 141 4.69 -26.44 -1.25
C ARG A 141 5.42 -27.75 -0.91
N LYS A 142 6.76 -27.72 -0.92
CA LYS A 142 7.58 -28.87 -0.54
C LYS A 142 7.31 -29.29 0.90
N LYS A 143 7.27 -28.31 1.83
CA LYS A 143 6.96 -28.55 3.25
C LYS A 143 5.58 -29.19 3.46
N ILE A 144 4.54 -28.70 2.79
CA ILE A 144 3.17 -29.25 2.91
C ILE A 144 3.06 -30.66 2.33
N ILE A 145 3.78 -30.95 1.23
CA ILE A 145 3.83 -32.29 0.65
C ILE A 145 4.55 -33.26 1.59
N ASP A 146 5.65 -32.82 2.18
CA ASP A 146 6.44 -33.62 3.12
C ASP A 146 5.66 -33.88 4.43
N GLU A 147 4.90 -32.91 4.93
CA GLU A 147 4.02 -33.05 6.12
C GLU A 147 2.80 -33.95 5.90
N LYS A 148 2.36 -34.14 4.64
CA LYS A 148 1.24 -35.05 4.30
C LYS A 148 1.67 -36.50 4.05
N ASN A 149 2.98 -36.76 4.01
CA ASN A 149 3.55 -38.09 3.75
C ASN A 149 4.08 -38.78 5.02
N PHE A 150 3.65 -38.35 6.21
CA PHE A 150 3.91 -38.99 7.50
C PHE A 150 2.61 -39.44 8.18
#